data_AF-A0A2A4P6L7-F1
#
_entry.id   AF-A0A2A4P6L7-F1
#
_cell.length_a   1.000
_cell.length_b   1.000
_cell.length_c   1.000
_cell.angle_alpha   90.00
_cell.angle_beta   90.00
_cell.angle_gamma   90.00
#
_symmetry.space_group_name_H-M   'P 1'
#
loop_
_entity.id
_entity.type
_entity.pdbx_description
1 polymer ?
#
loop_
_entity_poly.entity_id
_entity_poly.type
_entity_poly.pdbx_seq_one_letter_code
_entity_poly.pdbx_strand_id
1 'polypeptide(L)' 'MDVTIGEAARRSGVHIETIRYYEREKIIPKPIRTDAGRRL' A
#
# COMPACT_ATOMS: atom_id res chain seq x y z
N MET A 1 11.24 6.02 0.71
CA MET A 1 10.16 6.97 1.06
C MET A 1 8.93 6.13 1.23
N ASP A 2 8.54 6.01 2.46
CA ASP A 2 7.71 4.92 2.94
C ASP A 2 6.35 5.55 3.23
N VAL A 3 5.36 5.14 2.42
CA VAL A 3 4.08 5.81 2.26
C VAL A 3 3.01 4.90 2.84
N THR A 4 2.36 5.36 3.91
CA THR A 4 1.25 4.62 4.51
C THR A 4 0.16 4.34 3.47
N ILE A 5 -0.61 3.27 3.65
CA ILE A 5 -1.69 2.93 2.70
C ILE A 5 -2.75 4.04 2.59
N GLY A 6 -2.99 4.77 3.68
CA GLY A 6 -3.91 5.91 3.68
C GLY A 6 -3.37 7.07 2.86
N GLU A 7 -2.08 7.37 2.98
CA GLU A 7 -1.43 8.40 2.15
C GLU A 7 -1.35 7.98 0.68
N ALA A 8 -1.09 6.71 0.39
CA ALA A 8 -1.15 6.16 -0.96
C ALA A 8 -2.54 6.30 -1.57
N ALA A 9 -3.59 5.97 -0.81
CA ALA A 9 -4.98 6.15 -1.22
C ALA A 9 -5.31 7.62 -1.49
N ARG A 10 -4.90 8.53 -0.59
CA ARG A 10 -5.12 9.97 -0.75
C ARG A 10 -4.43 10.53 -1.99
N ARG A 11 -3.17 10.15 -2.25
CA ARG A 11 -2.39 10.65 -3.39
C ARG A 11 -2.86 10.12 -4.72
N SER A 12 -3.28 8.85 -4.76
CA SER A 12 -3.71 8.19 -6.00
C SER A 12 -5.20 8.37 -6.30
N GLY A 13 -6.01 8.79 -5.32
CA GLY A 13 -7.46 8.79 -5.43
C GLY A 13 -8.06 7.37 -5.47
N VAL A 14 -7.27 6.34 -5.17
CA VAL A 14 -7.68 4.94 -5.21
C VAL A 14 -8.08 4.48 -3.82
N HIS A 15 -9.15 3.70 -3.73
CA HIS A 15 -9.60 3.16 -2.45
C HIS A 15 -8.57 2.23 -1.81
N ILE A 16 -8.47 2.24 -0.48
CA ILE A 16 -7.51 1.42 0.29
C ILE A 16 -7.64 -0.06 -0.06
N GLU A 17 -8.87 -0.55 -0.21
CA GLU A 17 -9.18 -1.94 -0.58
C GLU A 17 -8.57 -2.32 -1.94
N THR A 18 -8.63 -1.40 -2.91
CA THR A 18 -8.11 -1.60 -4.27
C THR A 18 -6.58 -1.64 -4.27
N ILE A 19 -5.94 -0.78 -3.49
CA ILE A 19 -4.47 -0.84 -3.32
C ILE A 19 -4.07 -2.18 -2.67
N ARG A 20 -4.82 -2.65 -1.66
CA ARG A 20 -4.59 -3.99 -1.07
C ARG A 20 -4.79 -5.11 -2.10
N TYR A 21 -5.81 -4.99 -2.94
CA TYR A 21 -6.06 -5.95 -4.01
C TYR A 21 -4.87 -5.99 -4.98
N TYR A 22 -4.39 -4.85 -5.47
CA TYR A 22 -3.22 -4.81 -6.36
C TYR A 22 -1.95 -5.37 -5.72
N GLU A 23 -1.75 -5.18 -4.42
CA GLU A 23 -0.62 -5.79 -3.69
C GLU A 23 -0.75 -7.29 -3.48
N ARG A 24 -1.97 -7.80 -3.28
CA ARG A 24 -2.24 -9.24 -3.15
C ARG A 24 -2.04 -9.94 -4.49
N GLU A 25 -2.57 -9.36 -5.56
CA GLU A 25 -2.47 -9.87 -6.93
C GLU A 25 -1.10 -9.59 -7.58
N LYS A 26 -0.17 -8.93 -6.87
CA LYS A 26 1.17 -8.56 -7.36
C LYS A 26 1.15 -7.69 -8.62
N ILE A 27 0.05 -6.94 -8.83
CA ILE A 27 -0.10 -5.95 -9.91
C ILE A 27 0.83 -4.75 -9.66
N ILE A 28 1.02 -4.39 -8.39
CA ILE A 28 1.97 -3.36 -7.96
C ILE A 28 3.01 -3.96 -6.99
N PRO A 29 4.24 -3.42 -6.98
CA PRO A 29 5.25 -3.85 -6.01
C PRO A 29 4.74 -3.65 -4.58
N LYS A 30 4.94 -4.67 -3.73
CA LYS A 30 4.57 -4.57 -2.33
C LYS A 30 5.42 -3.50 -1.64
N PRO A 31 4.82 -2.63 -0.82
CA PRO A 31 5.58 -1.66 -0.02
C PRO A 31 6.53 -2.38 0.93
N ILE A 32 7.59 -1.69 1.35
CA ILE A 32 8.46 -2.15 2.43
C ILE A 32 7.60 -2.24 3.69
N ARG A 33 7.55 -3.44 4.26
CA ARG A 33 6.89 -3.66 5.56
C ARG A 33 7.96 -3.69 6.63
N THR A 34 7.68 -3.04 7.75
CA THR A 34 8.38 -3.32 9.01
C THR A 34 8.13 -4.76 9.42
N ASP A 35 9.05 -5.33 10.22
CA ASP A 35 8.87 -6.63 10.88
C ASP A 35 7.58 -6.71 11.72
N ALA A 36 7.05 -5.57 12.17
CA ALA A 36 5.79 -5.47 12.89
C ALA A 36 4.53 -5.49 11.98
N GLY A 37 4.67 -5.70 10.67
CA GLY A 37 3.55 -5.78 9.73
C GLY A 37 2.94 -4.42 9.34
N ARG A 38 3.46 -3.30 9.83
CA ARG A 38 3.10 -1.95 9.36
C ARG A 38 3.92 -1.60 8.13
N ARG A 39 3.28 -0.98 7.12
CA ARG A 39 4.04 -0.22 6.11
C ARG A 39 4.86 0.82 6.87
N LEU A 40 6.16 0.91 6.58
CA LEU A 40 6.86 2.16 6.80
C LEU A 40 6.23 3.19 5.85
#